data_AF-C0BL14-F1
#
_entry.id   AF-C0BL14-F1
#
_cell.length_a   1.000
_cell.length_b   1.000
_cell.length_c   1.000
_cell.angle_alpha   90.00
_cell.angle_beta   90.00
_cell.angle_gamma   90.00
#
_symmetry.space_group_name_H-M   'P 1'
#
loop_
_entity.id
_entity.type
_entity.pdbx_description
1 polymer ?
#
loop_
_entity_poly.entity_id
_entity_poly.type
_entity_poly.pdbx_seq_one_letter_code
_entity_poly.pdbx_strand_id
1 'polypeptide(L)'
;MKTIIISIFSFLMLGSSLAFAQKSMDDFQVQVDGLGCPFCAYGLEKKFKEFKGIKGVQIDIETGDFSFQYPSEKSLSLTAVVQQVEKAGYTPMKTVITRANGLVETDAPLAAVDQGVAGVVSKKMFVAGNCEMCEARILKATSRLQGVAAAAWDAKTKMLDISYDAAALDLASISKAIAAAGHDTKDHKASENTYDGLPMCCKYERIEDK
;
A
#
# COMPACT_ATOMS: atom_id res chain seq x y z
N MET A 1 -5.81 58.71 -40.38
CA MET A 1 -4.64 58.48 -41.25
C MET A 1 -3.39 58.95 -40.54
N LYS A 2 -2.31 58.15 -40.59
CA LYS A 2 -0.92 58.40 -40.14
C LYS A 2 -0.55 58.02 -38.69
N THR A 3 -0.12 56.76 -38.55
CA THR A 3 1.16 56.28 -37.96
C THR A 3 1.81 57.06 -36.82
N ILE A 4 1.98 56.40 -35.65
CA ILE A 4 3.22 56.44 -34.85
C ILE A 4 3.49 55.04 -34.28
N ILE A 5 4.68 54.54 -34.59
CA ILE A 5 5.32 53.30 -34.13
C ILE A 5 5.82 53.54 -32.69
N ILE A 6 5.47 52.66 -31.74
CA ILE A 6 6.24 52.52 -30.50
C ILE A 6 6.54 51.04 -30.29
N SER A 7 7.80 50.73 -30.55
CA SER A 7 8.51 49.54 -30.15
C SER A 7 8.43 49.37 -28.62
N ILE A 8 7.80 48.30 -28.13
CA ILE A 8 7.93 47.86 -26.74
C ILE A 8 8.23 46.37 -26.74
N PHE A 9 9.53 46.10 -26.66
CA PHE A 9 10.14 45.14 -25.75
C PHE A 9 9.42 43.80 -25.61
N SER A 10 9.92 42.85 -26.41
CA SER A 10 9.95 41.43 -26.09
C SER A 10 10.53 41.21 -24.69
N PHE A 11 9.69 41.32 -23.65
CA PHE A 11 10.04 40.89 -22.30
C PHE A 11 9.89 39.36 -22.29
N LEU A 12 10.99 38.71 -22.67
CA LEU A 12 11.28 37.31 -22.45
C LEU A 12 11.13 37.07 -20.94
N MET A 13 9.92 36.69 -20.51
CA MET A 13 9.67 36.12 -19.19
C MET A 13 10.43 34.79 -19.11
N LEU A 14 11.70 34.89 -18.70
CA LEU A 14 12.42 33.83 -18.01
C LEU A 14 11.62 33.52 -16.74
N GLY A 15 10.57 32.70 -16.90
CA GLY A 15 9.89 32.05 -15.80
C GLY A 15 10.88 31.10 -15.16
N SER A 16 11.58 31.60 -14.15
CA SER A 16 12.34 30.82 -13.20
C SER A 16 11.42 29.76 -12.61
N SER A 17 11.58 28.53 -13.09
CA SER A 17 11.01 27.34 -12.48
C SER A 17 11.62 27.19 -11.09
N LEU A 18 10.96 27.76 -10.09
CA LEU A 18 11.07 27.27 -8.73
C LEU A 18 10.53 25.83 -8.76
N ALA A 19 11.45 24.90 -8.99
CA ALA A 19 11.27 23.52 -8.60
C ALA A 19 11.14 23.53 -7.07
N PHE A 20 9.92 23.69 -6.58
CA PHE A 20 9.62 23.40 -5.19
C PHE A 20 10.07 21.96 -4.97
N ALA A 21 11.09 21.79 -4.12
CA ALA A 21 11.40 20.51 -3.51
C ALA A 21 10.17 20.11 -2.68
N GLN A 22 9.19 19.51 -3.34
CA GLN A 22 8.01 18.96 -2.70
C GLN A 22 8.53 17.77 -1.89
N LYS A 23 8.73 17.98 -0.58
CA LYS A 23 8.99 16.87 0.34
C LYS A 23 7.85 15.89 0.17
N SER A 24 8.17 14.71 -0.35
CA SER A 24 7.26 13.60 -0.53
C SER A 24 6.77 13.15 0.85
N MET A 25 5.46 13.04 1.01
CA MET A 25 4.82 12.64 2.26
C MET A 25 4.00 11.39 1.97
N ASP A 26 4.05 10.44 2.89
CA ASP A 26 3.15 9.30 2.94
C ASP A 26 1.89 9.73 3.72
N ASP A 27 0.71 9.38 3.21
CA ASP A 27 -0.58 9.57 3.88
C ASP A 27 -0.93 8.30 4.66
N PHE A 28 -1.35 8.46 5.91
CA PHE A 28 -1.78 7.39 6.79
C PHE A 28 -3.24 7.61 7.14
N GLN A 29 -4.02 6.53 7.13
CA GLN A 29 -5.39 6.48 7.64
C GLN A 29 -5.48 5.28 8.57
N VAL A 30 -5.89 5.52 9.79
CA VAL A 30 -5.94 4.52 10.85
C VAL A 30 -7.32 4.60 11.48
N GLN A 31 -8.14 3.60 11.22
CA GLN A 31 -9.40 3.43 11.93
C GLN A 31 -9.11 2.80 13.28
N VAL A 32 -9.54 3.47 14.34
CA VAL A 32 -9.33 3.04 15.71
C VAL A 32 -10.66 2.93 16.45
N ASP A 33 -10.81 1.87 17.23
CA ASP A 33 -11.93 1.72 18.15
C ASP A 33 -11.61 2.40 19.49
N GLY A 34 -12.65 2.96 20.13
CA GLY A 34 -12.55 3.66 21.42
C GLY A 34 -12.45 5.19 21.34
N LEU A 35 -12.53 5.80 20.15
CA LEU A 35 -12.67 7.25 20.00
C LEU A 35 -14.13 7.69 20.27
N GLY A 36 -14.53 7.74 21.54
CA GLY A 36 -15.90 8.12 21.91
C GLY A 36 -16.11 9.62 22.22
N CYS A 37 -15.04 10.41 22.32
CA CYS A 37 -15.15 11.83 22.68
C CYS A 37 -13.93 12.67 22.23
N PRO A 38 -14.04 14.01 22.21
CA PRO A 38 -12.94 14.90 21.82
C PRO A 38 -11.66 14.74 22.65
N PHE A 39 -11.78 14.33 23.92
CA PHE A 39 -10.61 14.11 24.78
C PHE A 39 -9.83 12.85 24.38
N CYS A 40 -10.51 11.82 23.90
CA CYS A 40 -9.86 10.62 23.38
C CYS A 40 -9.03 10.98 22.13
N ALA A 41 -9.64 11.70 21.18
CA ALA A 41 -8.96 12.20 19.98
C ALA A 41 -7.68 12.98 20.31
N TYR A 42 -7.78 13.90 21.28
CA TYR A 42 -6.61 14.65 21.75
C TYR A 42 -5.51 13.74 22.34
N GLY A 43 -5.89 12.71 23.10
CA GLY A 43 -4.95 11.73 23.65
C GLY A 43 -4.19 10.98 22.56
N LEU A 44 -4.90 10.53 21.52
CA LEU A 44 -4.31 9.86 20.35
C LEU A 44 -3.37 10.80 19.59
N GLU A 45 -3.82 12.01 19.25
CA GLU A 45 -3.00 13.01 18.56
C GLU A 45 -1.72 13.31 19.35
N LYS A 46 -1.82 13.49 20.67
CA LYS A 46 -0.68 13.78 21.54
C LYS A 46 0.35 12.66 21.51
N LYS A 47 -0.09 11.39 21.48
CA LYS A 47 0.80 10.23 21.37
C LYS A 47 1.47 10.15 20.01
N PHE A 48 0.76 10.49 18.94
CA PHE A 48 1.33 10.48 17.59
C PHE A 48 2.29 11.65 17.32
N LYS A 49 2.16 12.78 18.04
CA LYS A 49 3.16 13.87 17.99
C LYS A 49 4.58 13.45 18.37
N GLU A 50 4.77 12.30 19.02
CA GLU A 50 6.09 11.70 19.27
C GLU A 50 6.82 11.35 17.95
N PHE A 51 6.08 11.05 16.88
CA PHE A 51 6.63 10.92 15.53
C PHE A 51 6.97 12.30 14.94
N LYS A 52 8.24 12.69 15.10
CA LYS A 52 8.75 13.97 14.59
C LYS A 52 8.54 14.08 13.07
N GLY A 53 7.70 15.01 12.64
CA GLY A 53 7.44 15.29 11.22
C GLY A 53 6.02 15.00 10.77
N ILE A 54 5.14 14.52 11.66
CA ILE A 54 3.72 14.41 11.37
C ILE A 54 3.13 15.78 10.98
N LYS A 55 2.32 15.78 9.92
CA LYS A 55 1.54 16.92 9.43
C LYS A 55 0.11 16.48 9.12
N GLY A 56 -0.79 17.43 8.89
CA GLY A 56 -2.12 17.16 8.34
C GLY A 56 -2.96 16.22 9.20
N VAL A 57 -2.82 16.29 10.53
CA VAL A 57 -3.59 15.44 11.45
C VAL A 57 -5.07 15.79 11.36
N GLN A 58 -5.91 14.80 11.09
CA GLN A 58 -7.36 14.90 11.14
C GLN A 58 -7.91 13.69 11.89
N ILE A 59 -8.89 13.91 12.75
CA ILE A 59 -9.57 12.86 13.51
C ILE A 59 -11.07 13.03 13.31
N ASP A 60 -11.70 11.99 12.78
CA ASP A 60 -13.14 11.81 12.79
C ASP A 60 -13.50 10.89 13.97
N ILE A 61 -14.21 11.45 14.95
CA ILE A 61 -14.60 10.74 16.17
C ILE A 61 -15.82 9.85 15.90
N GLU A 62 -16.64 10.19 14.91
CA GLU A 62 -17.85 9.42 14.59
C GLU A 62 -17.48 8.11 13.88
N THR A 63 -16.53 8.17 12.95
CA THR A 63 -16.08 6.99 12.18
C THR A 63 -14.86 6.29 12.80
N GLY A 64 -14.19 6.95 13.75
CA GLY A 64 -12.94 6.47 14.35
C GLY A 64 -11.73 6.66 13.45
N ASP A 65 -11.84 7.45 12.39
CA ASP A 65 -10.76 7.65 11.42
C ASP A 65 -9.74 8.67 11.91
N PHE A 66 -8.50 8.24 12.03
CA PHE A 66 -7.37 9.10 12.32
C PHE A 66 -6.42 9.13 11.12
N SER A 67 -6.29 10.29 10.49
CA SER A 67 -5.41 10.49 9.33
C SER A 67 -4.30 11.47 9.60
N PHE A 68 -3.13 11.22 9.01
CA PHE A 68 -1.98 12.10 9.10
C PHE A 68 -1.00 11.87 7.95
N GLN A 69 -0.12 12.85 7.74
CA GLN A 69 0.98 12.76 6.77
C GLN A 69 2.31 12.61 7.48
N TYR A 70 3.19 11.76 6.95
CA TYR A 70 4.53 11.57 7.47
C TYR A 70 5.60 11.68 6.37
N PRO A 71 6.78 12.25 6.63
CA PRO A 71 7.81 12.41 5.61
C PRO A 71 8.28 11.04 5.10
N SER A 72 8.20 10.80 3.79
CA SER A 72 8.47 9.48 3.21
C SER A 72 9.94 9.07 3.39
N GLU A 73 10.87 10.02 3.57
CA GLU A 73 12.29 9.75 3.83
C GLU A 73 12.55 9.08 5.19
N LYS A 74 11.58 9.14 6.11
CA LYS A 74 11.70 8.56 7.46
C LYS A 74 11.10 7.16 7.57
N SER A 75 10.46 6.66 6.51
CA SER A 75 9.96 5.28 6.39
C SER A 75 9.23 4.75 7.63
N LEU A 76 8.08 5.33 7.97
CA LEU A 76 7.23 4.82 9.05
C LEU A 76 6.50 3.56 8.61
N SER A 77 6.69 2.45 9.35
CA SER A 77 6.10 1.16 9.03
C SER A 77 4.68 1.01 9.59
N LEU A 78 3.87 0.17 8.94
CA LEU A 78 2.53 -0.18 9.41
C LEU A 78 2.57 -0.72 10.84
N THR A 79 3.48 -1.64 11.15
CA THR A 79 3.63 -2.20 12.50
C THR A 79 3.93 -1.12 13.55
N ALA A 80 4.74 -0.12 13.23
CA ALA A 80 5.04 0.96 14.17
C ALA A 80 3.81 1.84 14.44
N VAL A 81 2.97 2.05 13.44
CA VAL A 81 1.70 2.79 13.58
C VAL A 81 0.73 2.01 14.46
N VAL A 82 0.48 0.72 14.16
CA VAL A 82 -0.38 -0.17 14.94
C VAL A 82 0.05 -0.21 16.41
N GLN A 83 1.35 -0.41 16.68
CA GLN A 83 1.88 -0.40 18.04
C GLN A 83 1.70 0.94 18.75
N GLN A 84 1.76 2.06 18.03
CA GLN A 84 1.53 3.38 18.64
C GLN A 84 0.05 3.59 19.00
N VAL A 85 -0.89 3.06 18.19
CA VAL A 85 -2.32 3.05 18.52
C VAL A 85 -2.57 2.28 19.82
N GLU A 86 -2.01 1.07 19.94
CA GLU A 86 -2.14 0.24 21.15
C GLU A 86 -1.53 0.93 22.38
N LYS A 87 -0.34 1.53 22.24
CA LYS A 87 0.31 2.32 23.31
C LYS A 87 -0.47 3.57 23.69
N ALA A 88 -1.28 4.10 22.78
CA ALA A 88 -2.19 5.20 23.05
C ALA A 88 -3.47 4.74 23.76
N GLY A 89 -3.69 3.42 23.88
CA GLY A 89 -4.83 2.82 24.59
C GLY A 89 -6.03 2.54 23.70
N TYR A 90 -5.83 2.46 22.38
CA TYR A 90 -6.89 2.22 21.39
C TYR A 90 -6.68 0.89 20.68
N THR A 91 -7.75 0.34 20.10
CA THR A 91 -7.69 -0.89 19.30
C THR A 91 -7.64 -0.53 17.82
N PRO A 92 -6.59 -0.89 17.07
CA PRO A 92 -6.53 -0.65 15.63
C PRO A 92 -7.48 -1.59 14.88
N MET A 93 -8.30 -1.04 13.99
CA MET A 93 -9.24 -1.81 13.16
C MET A 93 -8.77 -1.94 11.71
N LYS A 94 -8.36 -0.82 11.10
CA LYS A 94 -7.91 -0.76 9.71
C LYS A 94 -6.85 0.33 9.56
N THR A 95 -5.66 -0.05 9.15
CA THR A 95 -4.57 0.86 8.80
C THR A 95 -4.41 0.83 7.30
N VAL A 96 -4.36 1.99 6.67
CA VAL A 96 -4.05 2.18 5.26
C VAL A 96 -2.93 3.21 5.16
N ILE A 97 -1.86 2.87 4.46
CA ILE A 97 -0.76 3.79 4.16
C ILE A 97 -0.76 4.00 2.66
N THR A 98 -0.94 5.24 2.21
CA THR A 98 -0.70 5.64 0.83
C THR A 98 0.67 6.30 0.79
N ARG A 99 1.66 5.57 0.29
CA ARG A 99 3.03 6.05 0.15
C ARG A 99 3.12 7.13 -0.91
N ALA A 100 4.12 8.01 -0.81
CA ALA A 100 4.34 9.08 -1.78
C ALA A 100 4.65 8.57 -3.21
N ASN A 101 5.07 7.31 -3.34
CA ASN A 101 5.27 6.63 -4.63
C ASN A 101 3.99 6.00 -5.19
N GLY A 102 2.84 6.21 -4.53
CA GLY A 102 1.53 5.67 -4.91
C GLY A 102 1.26 4.24 -4.43
N LEU A 103 2.20 3.60 -3.73
CA LEU A 103 1.94 2.28 -3.13
C LEU A 103 0.96 2.40 -1.97
N VAL A 104 0.03 1.46 -1.88
CA VAL A 104 -0.88 1.36 -0.73
C VAL A 104 -0.50 0.13 0.08
N GLU A 105 -0.47 0.24 1.41
CA GLU A 105 -0.25 -0.86 2.35
C GLU A 105 -1.42 -0.92 3.34
N THR A 106 -1.91 -2.10 3.70
CA THR A 106 -2.99 -2.26 4.69
C THR A 106 -2.88 -3.54 5.51
N ASP A 107 -3.43 -3.53 6.73
CA ASP A 107 -3.48 -4.65 7.67
C ASP A 107 -4.86 -5.30 7.84
N ALA A 108 -5.90 -4.76 7.18
CA ALA A 108 -7.25 -5.30 7.28
C ALA A 108 -7.49 -6.47 6.28
N PRO A 109 -8.27 -7.50 6.65
CA PRO A 109 -8.79 -8.47 5.70
C PRO A 109 -9.60 -7.79 4.60
N LEU A 110 -9.30 -8.14 3.33
CA LEU A 110 -9.77 -7.55 2.06
C LEU A 110 -11.29 -7.51 1.82
N ALA A 111 -12.13 -7.81 2.80
CA ALA A 111 -13.58 -7.93 2.61
C ALA A 111 -14.36 -6.60 2.61
N ALA A 112 -13.72 -5.45 2.89
CA ALA A 112 -14.42 -4.16 2.96
C ALA A 112 -13.57 -2.96 2.50
N VAL A 113 -13.01 -3.04 1.29
CA VAL A 113 -12.63 -1.84 0.53
C VAL A 113 -13.79 -1.50 -0.40
N ASP A 114 -14.86 -0.97 0.19
CA ASP A 114 -15.80 -0.12 -0.53
C ASP A 114 -15.39 1.32 -0.22
N GLN A 115 -15.43 2.18 -1.24
CA GLN A 115 -15.12 3.62 -1.24
C GLN A 115 -13.67 4.02 -1.58
N GLY A 116 -13.46 4.35 -2.87
CA GLY A 116 -12.84 5.66 -3.17
C GLY A 116 -11.42 5.74 -3.75
N VAL A 117 -10.93 4.79 -4.56
CA VAL A 117 -9.75 5.04 -5.42
C VAL A 117 -10.04 4.56 -6.84
N ALA A 118 -10.10 5.48 -7.80
CA ALA A 118 -10.33 5.15 -9.19
C ALA A 118 -9.15 4.31 -9.74
N GLY A 119 -9.41 3.06 -10.12
CA GLY A 119 -8.43 2.16 -10.76
C GLY A 119 -8.00 0.94 -9.94
N VAL A 120 -8.23 0.93 -8.62
CA VAL A 120 -7.88 -0.23 -7.77
C VAL A 120 -8.99 -1.29 -7.84
N VAL A 121 -8.61 -2.52 -8.17
CA VAL A 121 -9.51 -3.67 -8.25
C VAL A 121 -9.05 -4.78 -7.31
N SER A 122 -9.99 -5.48 -6.68
CA SER A 122 -9.73 -6.71 -5.90
C SER A 122 -9.98 -7.95 -6.77
N LYS A 123 -9.06 -8.92 -6.69
CA LYS A 123 -9.15 -10.22 -7.36
C LYS A 123 -8.70 -11.33 -6.42
N LYS A 124 -9.32 -12.50 -6.56
CA LYS A 124 -8.86 -13.74 -5.94
C LYS A 124 -8.25 -14.65 -6.99
N MET A 125 -7.09 -15.23 -6.70
CA MET A 125 -6.43 -16.20 -7.57
C MET A 125 -5.83 -17.35 -6.76
N PHE A 126 -5.81 -18.54 -7.34
CA PHE A 126 -5.20 -19.70 -6.70
C PHE A 126 -3.68 -19.62 -6.82
N VAL A 127 -2.97 -19.87 -5.72
CA VAL A 127 -1.52 -19.90 -5.63
C VAL A 127 -1.11 -21.10 -4.78
N ALA A 128 -0.35 -22.02 -5.36
CA ALA A 128 0.06 -23.25 -4.70
C ALA A 128 1.08 -22.98 -3.57
N GLY A 129 0.84 -23.60 -2.42
CA GLY A 129 1.67 -23.49 -1.22
C GLY A 129 1.11 -24.37 -0.12
N ASN A 130 1.88 -24.54 0.97
CA ASN A 130 1.56 -25.49 2.03
C ASN A 130 1.39 -24.85 3.42
N CYS A 131 2.07 -23.74 3.70
CA CYS A 131 2.15 -23.19 5.05
C CYS A 131 2.50 -21.69 5.07
N GLU A 132 2.57 -21.11 6.26
CA GLU A 132 2.88 -19.69 6.51
C GLU A 132 4.25 -19.25 5.95
N MET A 133 5.22 -20.16 5.77
CA MET A 133 6.48 -19.81 5.08
C MET A 133 6.28 -19.62 3.57
N CYS A 134 5.35 -20.36 2.97
CA CYS A 134 4.93 -20.15 1.58
C CYS A 134 4.20 -18.82 1.47
N GLU A 135 3.28 -18.55 2.40
CA GLU A 135 2.57 -17.28 2.51
C GLU A 135 3.54 -16.09 2.53
N ALA A 136 4.50 -16.09 3.45
CA ALA A 136 5.49 -15.02 3.57
C ALA A 136 6.26 -14.79 2.26
N ARG A 137 6.56 -15.87 1.52
CA ARG A 137 7.25 -15.78 0.22
C ARG A 137 6.34 -15.20 -0.87
N ILE A 138 5.09 -15.66 -0.95
CA ILE A 138 4.08 -15.17 -1.90
C ILE A 138 3.77 -13.69 -1.65
N LEU A 139 3.53 -13.31 -0.39
CA LEU A 139 3.25 -11.93 0.00
C LEU A 139 4.47 -11.02 -0.25
N LYS A 140 5.69 -11.51 -0.03
CA LYS A 140 6.91 -10.78 -0.38
C LYS A 140 7.10 -10.60 -1.89
N ALA A 141 6.68 -11.56 -2.71
CA ALA A 141 6.75 -11.45 -4.15
C ALA A 141 5.76 -10.41 -4.69
N THR A 142 4.54 -10.41 -4.16
CA THR A 142 3.48 -9.47 -4.55
C THR A 142 3.76 -8.05 -4.06
N SER A 143 4.23 -7.87 -2.82
CA SER A 143 4.52 -6.52 -2.28
C SER A 143 5.67 -5.78 -2.97
N ARG A 144 6.50 -6.49 -3.76
CA ARG A 144 7.57 -5.89 -4.57
C ARG A 144 7.07 -5.32 -5.90
N LEU A 145 5.84 -5.66 -6.30
CA LEU A 145 5.27 -5.17 -7.54
C LEU A 145 4.70 -3.78 -7.34
N GLN A 146 5.08 -2.86 -8.22
CA GLN A 146 4.47 -1.54 -8.25
C GLN A 146 2.99 -1.67 -8.63
N GLY A 147 2.11 -0.99 -7.88
CA GLY A 147 0.67 -1.03 -8.09
C GLY A 147 -0.08 -2.05 -7.23
N VAL A 148 0.60 -2.87 -6.43
CA VAL A 148 -0.08 -3.68 -5.40
C VAL A 148 -0.45 -2.80 -4.21
N ALA A 149 -1.72 -2.87 -3.81
CA ALA A 149 -2.29 -2.12 -2.69
C ALA A 149 -2.48 -2.99 -1.43
N ALA A 150 -2.78 -4.27 -1.62
CA ALA A 150 -2.99 -5.20 -0.52
C ALA A 150 -2.88 -6.64 -1.05
N ALA A 151 -2.37 -7.54 -0.23
CA ALA A 151 -2.30 -8.96 -0.55
C ALA A 151 -2.43 -9.79 0.73
N ALA A 152 -3.28 -10.81 0.71
CA ALA A 152 -3.40 -11.82 1.77
C ALA A 152 -3.55 -13.19 1.13
N TRP A 153 -2.87 -14.20 1.65
CA TRP A 153 -2.97 -15.57 1.14
C TRP A 153 -3.34 -16.52 2.26
N ASP A 154 -4.27 -17.43 1.98
CA ASP A 154 -4.79 -18.36 2.97
C ASP A 154 -4.26 -19.79 2.71
N ALA A 155 -3.60 -20.38 3.70
CA ALA A 155 -2.95 -21.69 3.56
C ALA A 155 -3.93 -22.85 3.35
N LYS A 156 -5.15 -22.72 3.85
CA LYS A 156 -6.16 -23.79 3.81
C LYS A 156 -6.82 -23.88 2.43
N THR A 157 -7.13 -22.72 1.85
CA THR A 157 -7.80 -22.58 0.56
C THR A 157 -6.83 -22.40 -0.59
N LYS A 158 -5.58 -22.01 -0.30
CA LYS A 158 -4.52 -21.68 -1.26
C LYS A 158 -4.92 -20.51 -2.17
N MET A 159 -5.76 -19.62 -1.67
CA MET A 159 -6.25 -18.46 -2.39
C MET A 159 -5.49 -17.21 -1.96
N LEU A 160 -4.90 -16.52 -2.94
CA LEU A 160 -4.42 -15.16 -2.81
C LEU A 160 -5.59 -14.20 -3.09
N ASP A 161 -5.92 -13.36 -2.14
CA ASP A 161 -6.73 -12.17 -2.35
C ASP A 161 -5.78 -10.98 -2.52
N ILE A 162 -5.90 -10.27 -3.63
CA ILE A 162 -5.01 -9.17 -3.98
C ILE A 162 -5.82 -7.98 -4.50
N SER A 163 -5.47 -6.80 -4.01
CA SER A 163 -5.95 -5.52 -4.54
C SER A 163 -4.80 -4.80 -5.21
N TYR A 164 -5.01 -4.31 -6.42
CA TYR A 164 -3.99 -3.63 -7.22
C TYR A 164 -4.61 -2.60 -8.16
N ASP A 165 -3.81 -1.61 -8.55
CA ASP A 165 -4.16 -0.65 -9.60
C ASP A 165 -4.11 -1.33 -10.98
N ALA A 166 -5.28 -1.54 -11.57
CA ALA A 166 -5.42 -2.18 -12.89
C ALA A 166 -4.87 -1.35 -14.05
N ALA A 167 -4.59 -0.06 -13.84
CA ALA A 167 -3.92 0.78 -14.83
C ALA A 167 -2.38 0.60 -14.80
N ALA A 168 -1.82 0.18 -13.67
CA ALA A 168 -0.37 0.04 -13.46
C ALA A 168 0.12 -1.42 -13.47
N LEU A 169 -0.75 -2.37 -13.12
CA LEU A 169 -0.40 -3.77 -12.94
C LEU A 169 -1.52 -4.68 -13.45
N ASP A 170 -1.16 -5.83 -13.99
CA ASP A 170 -2.12 -6.85 -14.42
C ASP A 170 -1.93 -8.19 -13.69
N LEU A 171 -2.98 -9.01 -13.70
CA LEU A 171 -2.99 -10.31 -13.01
C LEU A 171 -1.93 -11.28 -13.57
N ALA A 172 -1.61 -11.18 -14.86
CA ALA A 172 -0.59 -12.01 -15.49
C ALA A 172 0.80 -11.69 -14.95
N SER A 173 1.11 -10.42 -14.71
CA SER A 173 2.38 -9.94 -14.14
C SER A 173 2.51 -10.35 -12.68
N ILE A 174 1.42 -10.26 -11.91
CA ILE A 174 1.34 -10.77 -10.54
C ILE A 174 1.62 -12.28 -10.52
N SER A 175 0.93 -13.04 -11.38
CA SER A 175 1.09 -14.48 -11.54
C SER A 175 2.52 -14.87 -11.91
N LYS A 176 3.17 -14.16 -12.84
CA LYS A 176 4.58 -14.37 -13.22
C LYS A 176 5.54 -14.10 -12.05
N ALA A 177 5.32 -13.04 -11.28
CA ALA A 177 6.17 -12.71 -10.14
C ALA A 177 6.10 -13.78 -9.04
N ILE A 178 4.91 -14.32 -8.79
CA ILE A 178 4.68 -15.42 -7.85
C ILE A 178 5.36 -16.70 -8.35
N ALA A 179 5.22 -17.02 -9.64
CA ALA A 179 5.92 -18.13 -10.28
C ALA A 179 7.45 -18.01 -10.18
N ALA A 180 7.99 -16.80 -10.39
CA ALA A 180 9.41 -16.52 -10.20
C ALA A 180 9.88 -16.65 -8.75
N ALA A 181 8.98 -16.48 -7.77
CA ALA A 181 9.25 -16.78 -6.37
C ALA A 181 9.15 -18.28 -6.02
N GLY A 182 8.76 -19.10 -6.99
CA GLY A 182 8.71 -20.56 -6.87
C GLY A 182 7.32 -21.11 -6.58
N HIS A 183 6.25 -20.34 -6.76
CA HIS A 183 4.88 -20.78 -6.48
C HIS A 183 4.02 -20.82 -7.74
N ASP A 184 3.36 -21.96 -7.98
CA ASP A 184 2.50 -22.13 -9.14
C ASP A 184 1.20 -21.35 -8.96
N THR A 185 0.73 -20.80 -10.06
CA THR A 185 -0.60 -20.23 -10.20
C THR A 185 -1.29 -20.92 -11.38
N LYS A 186 -2.59 -20.69 -11.57
CA LYS A 186 -3.31 -21.29 -12.70
C LYS A 186 -2.75 -20.86 -14.07
N ASP A 187 -2.24 -19.64 -14.18
CA ASP A 187 -1.81 -19.07 -15.46
C ASP A 187 -0.29 -19.17 -15.67
N HIS A 188 0.50 -19.17 -14.60
CA HIS A 188 1.96 -19.28 -14.66
C HIS A 188 2.49 -20.22 -13.57
N LYS A 189 3.34 -21.14 -14.01
CA LYS A 189 4.03 -22.13 -13.19
C LYS A 189 5.46 -21.68 -12.89
N ALA A 190 5.94 -22.00 -11.69
CA ALA A 190 7.36 -21.85 -11.38
C ALA A 190 8.19 -22.73 -12.33
N SER A 191 9.36 -22.26 -12.73
CA SER A 191 10.29 -23.12 -13.47
C SER A 191 10.73 -24.29 -12.59
N GLU A 192 11.07 -25.44 -13.18
CA GLU A 192 11.56 -26.59 -12.42
C GLU A 192 12.73 -26.20 -11.51
N ASN A 193 13.70 -25.44 -12.03
CA ASN A 193 14.85 -24.99 -11.25
C ASN A 193 14.43 -24.08 -10.07
N THR A 194 13.50 -23.15 -10.28
CA THR A 194 12.99 -22.28 -9.21
C THR A 194 12.28 -23.10 -8.13
N TYR A 195 11.46 -24.06 -8.55
CA TYR A 195 10.73 -24.94 -7.65
C TYR A 195 11.70 -25.87 -6.90
N ASP A 196 12.71 -26.43 -7.56
CA ASP A 196 13.77 -27.28 -7.00
C ASP A 196 14.70 -26.56 -6.03
N GLY A 197 14.88 -25.25 -6.22
CA GLY A 197 15.57 -24.40 -5.26
C GLY A 197 14.78 -24.10 -3.98
N LEU A 198 13.51 -24.52 -3.87
CA LEU A 198 12.75 -24.35 -2.64
C LEU A 198 13.25 -25.27 -1.52
N PRO A 199 13.20 -24.83 -0.25
CA PRO A 199 13.39 -25.72 0.89
C PRO A 199 12.46 -26.93 0.81
N MET A 200 12.91 -28.09 1.28
CA MET A 200 12.15 -29.34 1.21
C MET A 200 10.74 -29.22 1.79
N CYS A 201 10.57 -28.48 2.89
CA CYS A 201 9.26 -28.23 3.53
C CYS A 201 8.33 -27.30 2.72
N CYS A 202 8.85 -26.58 1.73
CA CYS A 202 8.11 -25.67 0.86
C CYS A 202 7.72 -26.33 -0.48
N LYS A 203 8.07 -27.60 -0.70
CA LYS A 203 7.67 -28.37 -1.87
C LYS A 203 6.19 -28.72 -1.78
N TYR A 204 5.38 -28.13 -2.65
CA TYR A 204 3.92 -28.27 -2.70
C TYR A 204 3.48 -29.15 -3.88
N GLU A 205 2.27 -29.69 -3.83
CA GLU A 205 1.70 -30.38 -4.99
C GLU A 205 1.49 -29.39 -6.13
N ARG A 206 2.19 -29.61 -7.24
CA ARG A 206 2.20 -28.71 -8.41
C ARG A 206 0.87 -28.76 -9.15
N ILE A 207 0.54 -27.66 -9.81
CA ILE A 207 -0.69 -27.58 -10.62
C ILE A 207 -0.45 -28.33 -11.93
N GLU A 208 -1.26 -29.36 -12.18
CA GLU A 208 -1.23 -30.11 -13.44
C GLU A 208 -1.87 -29.31 -14.58
N ASP A 209 -1.31 -29.43 -15.79
CA ASP A 209 -1.85 -28.80 -16.98
C ASP A 209 -3.03 -29.66 -17.47
N LYS A 210 -4.24 -29.09 -17.50
CA LYS A 210 -5.43 -29.75 -18.06
C LYS A 210 -5.60 -29.44 -19.53
#